data_AF-A0A429D6R6-F1
#
_entry.id   AF-A0A429D6R6-F1
#
_cell.length_a   1.000
_cell.length_b   1.000
_cell.length_c   1.000
_cell.angle_alpha   90.00
_cell.angle_beta   90.00
_cell.angle_gamma   90.00
#
_symmetry.space_group_name_H-M   'P 1'
#
loop_
_entity.id
_entity.type
_entity.pdbx_description
1 polymer ?
#
loop_
_entity_poly.entity_id
_entity_poly.type
_entity_poly.pdbx_seq_one_letter_code
_entity_poly.pdbx_strand_id
1 'polypeptide(L)' 'MTAQPPDPEPEKTRREPGGGVTPGDTPPDSAQTSGLSHPQPMPSKAMPVAWLIFIGVIVVLAGGFVVALALGWLKLG' A
#
# COMPACT_ATOMS: atom_id res chain seq x y z
N MET A 1 25.85 -28.55 -47.71
CA MET A 1 24.38 -28.61 -47.85
C MET A 1 23.82 -27.40 -47.11
N THR A 2 23.30 -26.42 -47.84
CA THR A 2 22.62 -25.27 -47.22
C THR A 2 21.36 -25.05 -48.03
N ALA A 3 20.25 -25.64 -47.57
CA ALA A 3 18.94 -25.38 -48.14
C ALA A 3 18.48 -24.01 -47.62
N GLN A 4 18.38 -23.03 -48.51
CA GLN A 4 17.70 -21.78 -48.21
C GLN A 4 16.21 -22.12 -48.03
N PRO A 5 15.57 -21.82 -46.88
CA PRO A 5 14.15 -22.03 -46.72
C PRO A 5 13.40 -21.16 -47.73
N PRO A 6 12.34 -21.67 -48.41
CA PRO A 6 11.57 -20.87 -49.35
C PRO A 6 10.88 -19.72 -48.60
N ASP A 7 11.03 -18.51 -49.12
CA ASP A 7 10.34 -17.32 -48.61
C ASP A 7 8.83 -17.51 -48.77
N PRO A 8 8.00 -17.41 -47.71
CA PRO A 8 6.57 -17.65 -47.82
C PRO A 8 5.91 -16.57 -48.68
N GLU A 9 5.29 -17.00 -49.78
CA GLU A 9 4.47 -16.16 -50.68
C GLU A 9 3.48 -15.29 -49.88
N PRO A 10 3.51 -13.94 -50.02
CA PRO A 10 2.76 -13.00 -49.19
C PRO A 10 1.24 -13.16 -49.30
N GLU A 11 0.75 -13.77 -50.38
CA GLU A 11 -0.68 -14.05 -50.54
C GLU A 11 -1.19 -15.15 -49.60
N LYS A 12 -0.32 -16.07 -49.17
CA LYS A 12 -0.68 -17.16 -48.26
C LYS A 12 -0.67 -16.77 -46.78
N THR A 13 -0.08 -15.62 -46.44
CA THR A 13 0.03 -15.12 -45.06
C THR A 13 -0.98 -14.03 -44.70
N ARG A 14 -1.95 -13.73 -45.59
CA ARG A 14 -3.05 -12.81 -45.30
C ARG A 14 -3.88 -13.37 -44.13
N ARG A 15 -3.74 -12.75 -42.94
CA ARG A 15 -4.61 -13.04 -41.79
C ARG A 15 -5.99 -12.45 -42.04
N GLU A 16 -7.02 -13.22 -41.69
CA GLU A 16 -8.41 -12.76 -41.58
C GLU A 16 -8.42 -11.41 -40.85
N PRO A 17 -9.12 -10.37 -41.35
CA PRO A 17 -9.25 -9.11 -40.63
C PRO A 17 -9.70 -9.42 -39.22
N GLY A 18 -8.87 -9.10 -38.23
CA GLY A 18 -9.21 -9.34 -36.82
C GLY A 18 -10.58 -8.73 -36.57
N GLY A 19 -11.53 -9.57 -36.13
CA GLY A 19 -12.90 -9.15 -35.80
C GLY A 19 -12.85 -8.14 -34.67
N GLY A 20 -12.64 -6.87 -35.04
CA GLY A 20 -12.74 -5.75 -34.14
C GLY A 20 -14.20 -5.57 -33.81
N VAL A 21 -14.54 -5.76 -32.54
CA VAL A 21 -15.81 -5.28 -32.00
C VAL A 21 -15.94 -3.79 -32.30
N THR A 22 -17.16 -3.34 -32.60
CA THR A 22 -17.38 -1.95 -32.93
C THR A 22 -17.06 -1.12 -31.69
N PRO A 23 -16.35 0.02 -31.79
CA PRO A 23 -16.18 0.91 -30.65
C PRO A 23 -17.55 1.33 -30.11
N GLY A 24 -17.97 0.78 -28.96
CA GLY A 24 -19.33 0.92 -28.43
C GLY A 24 -20.05 -0.41 -28.13
N ASP A 25 -19.52 -1.55 -28.56
CA ASP A 25 -19.88 -2.84 -27.94
C ASP A 25 -19.52 -2.73 -26.46
N THR A 26 -20.54 -2.73 -25.61
CA THR A 26 -20.45 -2.56 -24.17
C THR A 26 -19.18 -3.23 -23.65
N PRO A 27 -18.25 -2.50 -23.01
CA PRO A 27 -17.08 -3.11 -22.41
C PRO A 27 -17.51 -4.35 -21.62
N PRO A 28 -16.82 -5.51 -21.73
CA PRO A 28 -17.11 -6.62 -20.84
C PRO A 28 -17.07 -6.10 -19.42
N ASP A 29 -18.05 -6.50 -18.59
CA ASP A 29 -18.22 -6.07 -17.20
C ASP A 29 -16.86 -5.73 -16.60
N SER A 30 -16.63 -4.43 -16.43
CA SER A 30 -15.32 -3.89 -16.06
C SER A 30 -14.74 -4.77 -14.98
N ALA A 31 -13.57 -5.36 -15.26
CA ALA A 31 -12.86 -6.29 -14.38
C ALA A 31 -13.13 -5.88 -12.94
N GLN A 32 -14.01 -6.61 -12.27
CA GLN A 32 -14.38 -6.36 -10.90
C GLN A 32 -13.11 -6.62 -10.08
N THR A 33 -12.35 -5.56 -9.83
CA THR A 33 -11.29 -5.56 -8.80
C THR A 33 -11.91 -5.49 -7.40
N SER A 34 -13.21 -5.16 -7.32
CA SER A 34 -14.03 -5.18 -6.12
C SER A 34 -14.38 -6.61 -5.68
N GLY A 35 -13.34 -7.42 -5.45
CA GLY A 35 -13.46 -8.82 -5.01
C GLY A 35 -12.11 -9.48 -4.69
N LEU A 36 -10.98 -8.85 -5.05
CA LEU A 36 -9.63 -9.38 -4.79
C LEU A 36 -9.05 -8.96 -3.43
N SER A 37 -9.68 -8.03 -2.71
CA SER A 37 -9.25 -7.65 -1.36
C SER A 37 -9.76 -8.66 -0.34
N HIS A 38 -8.89 -9.54 0.13
CA HIS A 38 -9.14 -10.31 1.36
C HIS A 38 -9.36 -9.34 2.53
N PRO A 39 -10.22 -9.67 3.51
CA PRO A 39 -10.34 -8.91 4.75
C PRO A 39 -8.95 -8.71 5.37
N GLN A 40 -8.46 -7.46 5.39
CA GLN A 40 -7.18 -7.18 6.00
C GLN A 40 -7.35 -7.20 7.53
N PRO A 41 -6.52 -7.96 8.26
CA PRO A 41 -6.55 -7.90 9.70
C PRO A 41 -6.21 -6.47 10.14
N MET A 42 -7.10 -5.88 10.94
CA MET A 42 -6.84 -4.56 11.51
C MET A 42 -5.63 -4.67 12.45
N PRO A 43 -4.62 -3.79 12.33
CA PRO A 43 -3.48 -3.82 13.23
C PRO A 43 -3.94 -3.56 14.67
N SER A 44 -3.39 -4.35 15.60
CA SER A 44 -3.69 -4.22 17.03
C SER A 44 -3.32 -2.82 17.55
N LYS A 45 -4.21 -2.25 18.37
CA LYS A 45 -3.97 -0.97 19.06
C LYS A 45 -3.17 -1.12 20.35
N ALA A 46 -2.84 -2.34 20.76
CA ALA A 46 -2.17 -2.60 22.05
C ALA A 46 -0.80 -1.92 22.14
N MET A 47 0.03 -2.01 21.09
CA MET A 47 1.38 -1.44 21.10
C MET A 47 1.37 0.09 21.11
N PRO A 48 0.56 0.79 20.27
CA PRO A 48 0.39 2.23 20.39
C PRO A 48 -0.09 2.69 21.78
N VAL A 49 -1.04 1.97 22.39
CA VAL A 49 -1.56 2.31 23.72
C VAL A 49 -0.47 2.11 24.80
N ALA A 50 0.30 1.03 24.73
CA ALA A 50 1.41 0.78 25.65
C ALA A 50 2.46 1.90 25.58
N TRP A 51 2.81 2.36 24.37
CA TRP A 51 3.72 3.50 24.18
C TRP A 51 3.14 4.79 24.74
N LEU A 52 1.85 5.04 24.53
CA LEU A 52 1.20 6.25 25.06
C LEU A 52 1.25 6.29 26.59
N ILE A 53 0.97 5.16 27.25
CA ILE A 53 1.07 5.02 28.70
C ILE A 53 2.51 5.26 29.17
N PHE A 54 3.49 4.62 28.52
CA PHE A 54 4.90 4.75 28.87
C PHE A 54 5.39 6.21 28.78
N ILE A 55 5.06 6.90 27.69
CA ILE A 55 5.39 8.32 27.51
C ILE A 55 4.70 9.16 28.59
N GLY A 56 3.42 8.89 28.87
CA GLY A 56 2.68 9.59 29.93
C GLY A 56 3.34 9.48 31.30
N VAL A 57 3.82 8.27 31.65
CA VAL A 57 4.57 8.05 32.89
C VAL A 57 5.85 8.89 32.91
N ILE A 58 6.65 8.87 31.85
CA ILE A 58 7.89 9.66 31.78
C ILE A 58 7.61 11.16 31.94
N VAL A 59 6.57 11.67 31.28
CA VAL A 59 6.19 13.09 31.38
C VAL A 59 5.81 13.47 32.80
N VAL A 60 5.05 12.61 33.50
CA VAL A 60 4.68 12.85 34.91
C VAL A 60 5.93 12.85 35.81
N LEU A 61 6.85 11.90 35.64
CA LEU A 61 8.09 11.87 36.42
C LEU A 61 8.97 13.09 36.13
N ALA A 62 9.17 13.43 34.87
CA ALA A 62 9.98 14.57 34.47
C ALA A 62 9.37 15.89 34.95
N GLY A 63 8.06 16.08 34.79
CA GLY A 63 7.34 17.25 35.29
C GLY A 63 7.41 17.36 36.81
N GLY A 64 7.19 16.25 37.52
CA GLY A 64 7.33 16.19 38.98
C GLY A 64 8.74 16.53 39.44
N PHE A 65 9.77 16.04 38.75
CA PHE A 65 11.17 16.35 39.04
C PHE A 65 11.48 17.83 38.84
N VAL A 66 11.03 18.43 37.74
CA VAL A 66 11.20 19.87 37.48
C VAL A 66 10.51 20.71 38.55
N VAL A 67 9.28 20.36 38.94
CA VAL A 67 8.56 21.05 40.02
C VAL A 67 9.30 20.90 41.35
N ALA A 68 9.78 19.71 41.69
CA ALA A 68 10.53 19.47 42.91
C ALA A 68 11.83 20.31 42.95
N LEU A 69 12.55 20.40 41.83
CA LEU A 69 13.71 21.28 41.71
C LEU A 69 13.31 22.74 41.91
N ALA A 70 12.29 23.24 41.22
CA ALA A 70 11.85 24.63 41.34
C ALA A 70 11.47 25.00 42.79
N LEU A 71 10.74 24.11 43.48
CA LEU A 71 10.38 24.29 44.88
C LEU A 71 11.61 24.25 45.81
N GLY A 72 12.56 23.36 45.55
CA GLY A 72 13.82 23.30 46.29
C GLY A 72 14.63 24.58 46.16
N TRP A 73 14.74 25.13 44.95
CA TRP A 73 15.42 26.40 44.69
C TRP A 73 14.74 27.58 45.39
N LEU A 74 13.40 27.64 45.37
CA LEU A 74 12.63 28.67 46.08
C LEU A 74 12.80 28.62 47.61
N LYS A 75 13.08 27.43 48.16
CA LYS A 75 13.20 27.21 49.61
C LYS A 75 14.62 27.42 50.14
N LEU A 76 15.62 27.50 49.25
CA LEU A 76 17.02 27.80 49.57
C LEU A 76 17.44 29.24 49.27
N GLY A 77 16.63 30.00 48.53
CA GLY A 77 16.87 31.42 48.19
C GLY A 77 16.29 32.42 49.16
#